data_AF-A0A5N5JR70-F1
#
_entry.id   AF-A0A5N5JR70-F1
#
_cell.length_a   1.000
_cell.length_b   1.000
_cell.length_c   1.000
_cell.angle_alpha   90.00
_cell.angle_beta   90.00
_cell.angle_gamma   90.00
#
_symmetry.space_group_name_H-M   'P 1'
#
loop_
_entity.id
_entity.type
_entity.pdbx_description
1 polymer ?
#
loop_
_entity_poly.entity_id
_entity_poly.type
_entity_poly.pdbx_seq_one_letter_code
_entity_poly.pdbx_strand_id
1 'polypeptide(L)'
;MQIEVYADDETFELLGKEHALVISNHKSDLDWLIGWILAQRSGCLGSALAVMKNEAKVLPIIGWSMWFSDYVFLERSWGRDERTLQSGFERLADFPMPFWLALFVEGTRFTQAKLQVAQEFAASRGLPVPKNVLIPRTKGFVSAVTHLRSFVPAIYDATVAVANSQPAPTFLRIFRGQSSVIKVLVERHSMRGLPETADGIAQWCKDAFVTKDAMLEKYFDKDIFSDKKLQDIGRPKMSLFVMIFWSGFLAYATVRLFQWLSLFLASWQVIAFSVAFLFLVTFIMQILIQSSESERSTPATNFTLSEGTRQSLLPK
;
A
#
# COMPACT_ATOMS: atom_id res chain seq x y z
N MET A 1 -15.96 -5.77 1.18
CA MET A 1 -15.25 -4.50 1.46
C MET A 1 -15.95 -3.38 0.70
N GLN A 2 -16.48 -2.42 1.44
CA GLN A 2 -17.07 -1.20 0.90
C GLN A 2 -16.05 -0.07 1.09
N ILE A 3 -15.90 0.78 0.09
CA ILE A 3 -14.97 1.92 0.12
C ILE A 3 -15.80 3.18 -0.10
N GLU A 4 -15.67 4.11 0.83
CA GLU A 4 -16.26 5.44 0.81
C GLU A 4 -15.13 6.46 0.57
N VAL A 5 -15.18 7.13 -0.57
CA VAL A 5 -14.14 8.08 -0.99
C VAL A 5 -14.63 9.49 -0.74
N TYR A 6 -13.84 10.26 0.00
CA TYR A 6 -14.08 11.67 0.29
C TYR A 6 -13.05 12.50 -0.47
N ALA A 7 -13.50 13.40 -1.32
CA ALA A 7 -12.65 14.28 -2.12
C ALA A 7 -13.47 15.48 -2.61
N ASP A 8 -12.80 16.60 -2.90
CA ASP A 8 -13.42 17.67 -3.68
C ASP A 8 -13.64 17.22 -5.14
N ASP A 9 -14.55 17.90 -5.83
CA ASP A 9 -14.98 17.50 -7.17
C ASP A 9 -13.81 17.55 -8.18
N GLU A 10 -12.92 18.54 -8.08
CA GLU A 10 -11.73 18.65 -8.95
C GLU A 10 -10.78 17.46 -8.75
N THR A 11 -10.45 17.13 -7.50
CA THR A 11 -9.62 15.96 -7.18
C THR A 11 -10.24 14.69 -7.72
N PHE A 12 -11.55 14.49 -7.51
CA PHE A 12 -12.27 13.31 -7.94
C PHE A 12 -12.28 13.16 -9.47
N GLU A 13 -12.47 14.25 -10.20
CA GLU A 13 -12.46 14.25 -11.67
C GLU A 13 -11.10 13.87 -12.26
N LEU A 14 -10.00 14.18 -11.57
CA LEU A 14 -8.64 13.90 -12.02
C LEU A 14 -8.12 12.51 -11.63
N LEU A 15 -8.77 11.82 -10.68
CA LEU A 15 -8.35 10.49 -10.24
C LEU A 15 -8.21 9.52 -11.43
N GLY A 16 -7.03 8.92 -11.56
CA GLY A 16 -6.71 7.94 -12.60
C GLY A 16 -6.44 8.54 -13.99
N LYS A 17 -6.52 9.86 -14.15
CA LYS A 17 -6.33 10.56 -15.44
C LYS A 17 -5.00 11.30 -15.58
N GLU A 18 -4.22 11.40 -14.52
CA GLU A 18 -2.88 12.01 -14.51
C GLU A 18 -1.86 11.13 -13.79
N HIS A 19 -0.57 11.33 -14.07
CA HIS A 19 0.48 10.69 -13.27
C HIS A 19 0.44 11.26 -11.84
N ALA A 20 0.52 10.39 -10.85
CA ALA A 20 0.49 10.82 -9.46
C ALA A 20 1.43 10.00 -8.57
N LEU A 21 2.11 10.71 -7.66
CA LEU A 21 2.70 10.09 -6.48
C LEU A 21 1.60 9.97 -5.43
N VAL A 22 1.32 8.77 -4.95
CA VAL A 22 0.28 8.52 -3.94
C VAL A 22 0.96 8.22 -2.61
N ILE A 23 0.70 9.04 -1.61
CA ILE A 23 1.15 8.79 -0.23
C ILE A 23 -0.07 8.42 0.62
N SER A 24 0.12 7.53 1.60
CA SER A 24 -0.95 7.11 2.49
C SER A 24 -0.41 6.74 3.86
N ASN A 25 -1.25 6.85 4.88
CA ASN A 25 -0.99 6.16 6.14
C ASN A 25 -1.08 4.63 5.95
N HIS A 26 -0.30 3.87 6.71
CA HIS A 26 -0.11 2.42 6.55
C HIS A 26 -0.72 1.63 7.73
N LYS A 27 -2.05 1.65 7.83
CA LYS A 27 -2.80 1.19 9.02
C LYS A 27 -3.34 -0.24 8.92
N SER A 28 -3.46 -0.81 7.73
CA SER A 28 -4.11 -2.12 7.52
C SER A 28 -3.19 -3.16 6.90
N ASP A 29 -3.41 -4.42 7.26
CA ASP A 29 -2.83 -5.60 6.59
C ASP A 29 -3.11 -5.59 5.06
N LEU A 30 -4.20 -4.94 4.65
CA LEU A 30 -4.70 -4.91 3.28
C LEU A 30 -4.66 -3.52 2.62
N ASP A 31 -3.81 -2.60 3.08
CA ASP A 31 -3.69 -1.25 2.48
C ASP A 31 -3.40 -1.28 0.98
N TRP A 32 -2.56 -2.22 0.53
CA TRP A 32 -2.26 -2.40 -0.90
C TRP A 32 -3.51 -2.83 -1.70
N LEU A 33 -4.39 -3.64 -1.11
CA LEU A 33 -5.64 -4.05 -1.76
C LEU A 33 -6.64 -2.89 -1.80
N ILE A 34 -6.69 -2.06 -0.76
CA ILE A 34 -7.49 -0.82 -0.74
C ILE A 34 -7.02 0.09 -1.89
N GLY A 35 -5.71 0.28 -2.04
CA GLY A 35 -5.11 1.02 -3.14
C GLY A 35 -5.48 0.46 -4.51
N TRP A 36 -5.42 -0.87 -4.69
CA TRP A 36 -5.84 -1.51 -5.95
C TRP A 36 -7.33 -1.34 -6.24
N ILE A 37 -8.20 -1.43 -5.24
CA ILE A 37 -9.64 -1.18 -5.45
C ILE A 37 -9.86 0.28 -5.85
N LEU A 38 -9.18 1.24 -5.20
CA LEU A 38 -9.27 2.65 -5.57
C LEU A 38 -8.78 2.89 -7.00
N ALA A 39 -7.63 2.33 -7.38
CA ALA A 39 -7.07 2.41 -8.72
C ALA A 39 -7.97 1.75 -9.77
N GLN A 40 -8.56 0.60 -9.46
CA GLN A 40 -9.51 -0.09 -10.35
C GLN A 40 -10.73 0.75 -10.63
N ARG A 41 -11.30 1.37 -9.59
CA ARG A 41 -12.50 2.19 -9.73
C ARG A 41 -12.20 3.55 -10.38
N SER A 42 -10.95 4.01 -10.29
CA SER A 42 -10.46 5.21 -10.99
C SER A 42 -9.97 4.91 -12.43
N GLY A 43 -9.95 3.65 -12.85
CA GLY A 43 -9.51 3.26 -14.21
C GLY A 43 -7.99 3.16 -14.42
N CYS A 44 -7.18 3.19 -13.37
CA CYS A 44 -5.71 3.15 -13.45
C CYS A 44 -5.06 1.89 -12.84
N LEU A 45 -5.82 0.81 -12.59
CA LEU A 45 -5.26 -0.42 -12.00
C LEU A 45 -4.08 -1.01 -12.78
N GLY A 46 -4.12 -0.97 -14.11
CA GLY A 46 -3.05 -1.49 -14.97
C GLY A 46 -1.72 -0.72 -14.87
N SER A 47 -1.77 0.48 -14.30
CA SER A 47 -0.63 1.38 -14.09
C SER A 47 -0.51 1.80 -12.62
N ALA A 48 -1.07 1.00 -11.70
CA ALA A 48 -0.92 1.18 -10.27
C ALA A 48 0.37 0.49 -9.80
N LEU A 49 1.38 1.30 -9.54
CA LEU A 49 2.72 0.92 -9.12
C LEU A 49 2.90 1.17 -7.62
N ALA A 50 3.90 0.55 -7.01
CA ALA A 50 4.30 0.89 -5.65
C ALA A 50 5.80 0.73 -5.42
N VAL A 51 6.30 1.48 -4.43
CA VAL A 51 7.60 1.22 -3.82
C VAL A 51 7.42 0.17 -2.73
N MET A 52 8.12 -0.96 -2.84
CA MET A 52 7.92 -2.12 -1.98
C MET A 52 9.23 -2.67 -1.41
N LYS A 53 9.12 -3.51 -0.38
CA LYS A 53 10.26 -4.26 0.17
C LYS A 53 10.72 -5.34 -0.82
N ASN A 54 12.01 -5.54 -0.98
CA ASN A 54 12.55 -6.50 -1.95
C ASN A 54 12.11 -7.95 -1.69
N GLU A 55 11.88 -8.32 -0.43
CA GLU A 55 11.37 -9.63 -0.07
C GLU A 55 9.95 -9.89 -0.61
N ALA A 56 9.19 -8.84 -0.97
CA ALA A 56 7.87 -9.03 -1.56
C ALA A 56 7.93 -9.71 -2.94
N LYS A 57 9.06 -9.60 -3.68
CA LYS A 57 9.23 -10.26 -4.98
C LYS A 57 9.14 -11.77 -4.93
N VAL A 58 9.48 -12.38 -3.79
CA VAL A 58 9.53 -13.85 -3.66
C VAL A 58 8.14 -14.46 -3.44
N LEU A 59 7.13 -13.63 -3.18
CA LEU A 59 5.75 -14.09 -3.02
C LEU A 59 5.25 -14.65 -4.36
N PRO A 60 4.85 -15.93 -4.41
CA PRO A 60 4.34 -16.53 -5.64
C PRO A 60 3.16 -15.75 -6.20
N ILE A 61 3.08 -15.66 -7.53
CA ILE A 61 2.02 -14.98 -8.28
C ILE A 61 2.02 -13.46 -8.08
N ILE A 62 1.73 -12.97 -6.87
CA ILE A 62 1.57 -11.54 -6.57
C ILE A 62 2.92 -10.80 -6.58
N GLY A 63 3.95 -11.37 -5.94
CA GLY A 63 5.29 -10.77 -5.93
C GLY A 63 5.90 -10.74 -7.33
N TRP A 64 5.68 -11.80 -8.11
CA TRP A 64 6.13 -11.89 -9.49
C TRP A 64 5.37 -10.94 -10.41
N SER A 65 4.05 -10.83 -10.28
CA SER A 65 3.27 -9.90 -11.09
C SER A 65 3.70 -8.45 -10.85
N MET A 66 3.92 -8.06 -9.59
CA MET A 66 4.47 -6.76 -9.24
C MET A 66 5.86 -6.55 -9.84
N TRP A 67 6.72 -7.58 -9.80
CA TRP A 67 8.05 -7.51 -10.42
C TRP A 67 8.01 -7.31 -11.93
N PHE A 68 7.08 -7.99 -12.63
CA PHE A 68 6.87 -7.79 -14.07
C PHE A 68 6.14 -6.49 -14.43
N SER A 69 5.59 -5.77 -13.45
CA SER A 69 4.80 -4.55 -13.64
C SER A 69 5.55 -3.28 -13.20
N ASP A 70 6.89 -3.26 -13.31
CA ASP A 70 7.74 -2.09 -13.01
C ASP A 70 7.66 -1.52 -11.59
N TYR A 71 7.25 -2.32 -10.60
CA TYR A 71 7.35 -1.91 -9.20
C TYR A 71 8.81 -1.65 -8.80
N VAL A 72 9.02 -0.68 -7.90
CA VAL A 72 10.34 -0.34 -7.38
C VAL A 72 10.55 -1.06 -6.05
N PHE A 73 11.62 -1.84 -5.94
CA PHE A 73 11.85 -2.70 -4.78
C PHE A 73 13.12 -2.31 -4.03
N LEU A 74 12.99 -2.15 -2.72
CA LEU A 74 14.05 -1.63 -1.85
C LEU A 74 14.55 -2.68 -0.85
N GLU A 75 15.84 -2.63 -0.57
CA GLU A 75 16.55 -3.50 0.37
C GLU A 75 16.59 -2.93 1.80
N ARG A 76 15.93 -1.80 2.04
CA ARG A 76 15.87 -1.11 3.34
C ARG A 76 17.24 -0.62 3.82
N SER A 77 18.11 -0.29 2.87
CA SER A 77 19.45 0.26 3.10
C SER A 77 19.68 1.42 2.13
N TRP A 78 19.75 2.63 2.66
CA TRP A 78 19.80 3.86 1.85
C TRP A 78 20.92 3.86 0.81
N GLY A 79 22.12 3.39 1.17
CA GLY A 79 23.28 3.40 0.25
C GLY A 79 23.10 2.55 -1.01
N ARG A 80 22.16 1.60 -1.00
CA ARG A 80 21.75 0.85 -2.21
C ARG A 80 20.46 1.41 -2.79
N ASP A 81 19.49 1.69 -1.93
CA ASP A 81 18.15 2.08 -2.31
C ASP A 81 18.08 3.44 -3.02
N GLU A 82 19.00 4.36 -2.74
CA GLU A 82 19.04 5.67 -3.40
C GLU A 82 19.16 5.55 -4.92
N ARG A 83 20.09 4.71 -5.41
CA ARG A 83 20.27 4.44 -6.85
C ARG A 83 19.08 3.67 -7.43
N THR A 84 18.52 2.72 -6.67
CA THR A 84 17.35 1.96 -7.10
C THR A 84 16.11 2.84 -7.24
N LEU A 85 15.93 3.80 -6.33
CA LEU A 85 14.86 4.78 -6.38
C LEU A 85 15.03 5.70 -7.58
N GLN A 86 16.22 6.30 -7.74
CA GLN A 86 16.53 7.17 -8.88
C GLN A 86 16.23 6.47 -10.21
N SER A 87 16.84 5.31 -10.46
CA SER A 87 16.63 4.55 -11.71
C SER A 87 15.20 4.03 -11.85
N GLY A 88 14.52 3.73 -10.74
CA GLY A 88 13.11 3.38 -10.71
C GLY A 88 12.22 4.52 -11.21
N PHE A 89 12.45 5.73 -10.71
CA PHE A 89 11.66 6.92 -11.06
C PHE A 89 11.96 7.45 -12.46
N GLU A 90 13.23 7.44 -12.88
CA GLU A 90 13.62 7.86 -14.23
C GLU A 90 12.96 6.97 -15.30
N ARG A 91 12.82 5.67 -15.06
CA ARG A 91 12.10 4.76 -15.98
C ARG A 91 10.62 5.07 -16.14
N LEU A 92 10.02 5.80 -15.20
CA LEU A 92 8.60 6.20 -15.27
C LEU A 92 8.37 7.45 -16.13
N ALA A 93 9.43 8.16 -16.56
CA ALA A 93 9.29 9.36 -17.37
C ALA A 93 8.60 9.08 -18.71
N ASP A 94 8.90 7.92 -19.31
CA ASP A 94 8.34 7.49 -20.60
C ASP A 94 7.17 6.52 -20.44
N PHE A 95 6.52 6.47 -19.27
CA PHE A 95 5.43 5.53 -19.02
C PHE A 95 4.22 5.88 -19.93
N PRO A 96 3.68 4.93 -20.71
CA PRO A 96 2.81 5.22 -21.86
C PRO A 96 1.39 5.70 -21.49
N MET A 97 1.05 5.75 -20.21
CA MET A 97 -0.29 6.07 -19.71
C MET A 97 -0.21 6.68 -18.30
N PRO A 98 -1.24 7.40 -17.83
CA PRO A 98 -1.30 7.86 -16.44
C PRO A 98 -1.03 6.71 -15.47
N PHE A 99 -0.14 6.91 -14.50
CA PHE A 99 0.23 5.92 -13.48
C PHE A 99 0.07 6.49 -12.08
N TRP A 100 -0.19 5.60 -11.12
CA TRP A 100 -0.15 5.94 -9.70
C TRP A 100 1.00 5.20 -9.05
N LEU A 101 1.93 5.92 -8.44
CA LEU A 101 3.04 5.34 -7.71
C LEU A 101 2.78 5.47 -6.21
N ALA A 102 2.45 4.37 -5.54
CA ALA A 102 2.22 4.36 -4.10
C ALA A 102 3.52 4.34 -3.31
N LEU A 103 3.63 5.22 -2.32
CA LEU A 103 4.76 5.32 -1.39
C LEU A 103 4.26 5.48 0.06
N PHE A 104 4.40 4.42 0.85
CA PHE A 104 4.10 4.47 2.29
C PHE A 104 5.29 5.03 3.06
N VAL A 105 5.27 6.33 3.31
CA VAL A 105 6.41 7.07 3.89
C VAL A 105 6.68 6.72 5.36
N GLU A 106 5.73 6.13 6.09
CA GLU A 106 5.97 5.56 7.44
C GLU A 106 7.03 4.44 7.41
N GLY A 107 7.19 3.78 6.24
CA GLY A 107 8.20 2.75 6.00
C GLY A 107 7.91 1.40 6.68
N THR A 108 6.79 1.26 7.39
CA THR A 108 6.32 0.03 7.99
C THR A 108 4.83 0.12 8.31
N ARG A 109 4.15 -1.02 8.48
CA ARG A 109 2.76 -1.05 8.92
C ARG A 109 2.65 -0.62 10.37
N PHE A 110 1.60 0.12 10.67
CA PHE A 110 1.23 0.56 12.01
C PHE A 110 0.95 -0.65 12.91
N THR A 111 1.51 -0.63 14.12
CA THR A 111 1.12 -1.48 15.25
C THR A 111 1.24 -0.65 16.53
N GLN A 112 0.53 -1.04 17.59
CA GLN A 112 0.56 -0.27 18.85
C GLN A 112 1.98 -0.19 19.43
N ALA A 113 2.76 -1.27 19.34
CA ALA A 113 4.14 -1.30 19.79
C ALA A 113 5.03 -0.32 19.02
N LYS A 114 4.84 -0.20 17.70
CA LYS A 114 5.60 0.75 16.88
C LYS A 114 5.18 2.19 17.12
N LEU A 115 3.89 2.43 17.42
CA LEU A 115 3.41 3.73 17.82
C LEU A 115 4.08 4.19 19.12
N GLN A 116 4.18 3.33 20.13
CA GLN A 116 4.86 3.65 21.40
C GLN A 116 6.31 4.10 21.18
N VAL A 117 7.07 3.33 20.38
CA VAL A 117 8.44 3.70 20.00
C VAL A 117 8.50 5.04 19.27
N ALA A 118 7.55 5.28 18.35
CA ALA A 118 7.46 6.56 17.63
C ALA A 118 7.14 7.72 18.59
N GLN A 119 6.27 7.52 19.58
CA GLN A 119 5.91 8.52 20.58
C GLN A 119 7.09 8.88 21.49
N GLU A 120 7.83 7.89 21.97
CA GLU A 120 9.05 8.09 22.75
C GLU A 120 10.10 8.87 21.95
N PHE A 121 10.31 8.49 20.68
CA PHE A 121 11.21 9.20 19.78
C PHE A 121 10.77 10.65 19.58
N ALA A 122 9.48 10.90 19.29
CA ALA A 122 8.95 12.25 19.11
C ALA A 122 9.16 13.11 20.35
N ALA A 123 8.79 12.60 21.54
CA ALA A 123 8.96 13.30 22.80
C ALA A 123 10.43 13.64 23.08
N SER A 124 11.35 12.70 22.83
CA SER A 124 12.80 12.90 23.03
C SER A 124 13.41 13.95 22.10
N ARG A 125 12.78 14.21 20.94
CA ARG A 125 13.26 15.14 19.91
C ARG A 125 12.45 16.44 19.84
N GLY A 126 11.48 16.63 20.73
CA GLY A 126 10.58 17.79 20.70
C GLY A 126 9.70 17.86 19.45
N LEU A 127 9.41 16.72 18.82
CA LEU A 127 8.51 16.62 17.68
C LEU A 127 7.05 16.45 18.16
N PRO A 128 6.05 16.78 17.34
CA PRO A 128 4.66 16.41 17.60
C PRO A 128 4.53 14.91 17.85
N VAL A 129 3.91 14.53 18.97
CA VAL A 129 3.75 13.13 19.39
C VAL A 129 2.54 12.54 18.67
N PRO A 130 2.72 11.56 17.76
CA PRO A 130 1.61 11.04 16.98
C PRO A 130 0.73 10.11 17.82
N LYS A 131 -0.55 10.00 17.46
CA LYS A 131 -1.53 9.13 18.15
C LYS A 131 -2.12 8.04 17.26
N ASN A 132 -2.19 8.28 15.96
CA ASN A 132 -2.94 7.48 14.99
C ASN A 132 -2.10 7.04 13.77
N VAL A 133 -0.92 7.63 13.57
CA VAL A 133 0.05 7.31 12.50
C VAL A 133 1.46 7.15 13.07
N LEU A 134 2.41 6.68 12.27
CA LEU A 134 3.84 6.71 12.58
C LEU A 134 4.52 7.94 11.97
N ILE A 135 5.72 8.24 12.46
CA ILE A 135 6.54 9.35 11.96
C ILE A 135 7.09 8.99 10.58
N PRO A 136 6.92 9.85 9.55
CA PRO A 136 7.38 9.56 8.20
C PRO A 136 8.91 9.51 8.09
N ARG A 137 9.41 8.53 7.35
CA ARG A 137 10.80 8.40 6.91
C ARG A 137 10.96 9.08 5.55
N THR A 138 11.40 10.33 5.57
CA THR A 138 11.25 11.24 4.42
C THR A 138 12.22 11.01 3.26
N LYS A 139 13.34 10.29 3.44
CA LYS A 139 14.37 10.14 2.38
C LYS A 139 13.82 9.63 1.05
N GLY A 140 12.99 8.58 1.10
CA GLY A 140 12.36 8.02 -0.11
C GLY A 140 11.37 8.99 -0.76
N PHE A 141 10.63 9.77 0.04
CA PHE A 141 9.71 10.80 -0.45
C PHE A 141 10.45 11.97 -1.09
N VAL A 142 11.53 12.44 -0.46
CA VAL A 142 12.39 13.48 -1.03
C VAL A 142 12.95 13.04 -2.37
N SER A 143 13.50 11.81 -2.46
CA SER A 143 13.97 11.26 -3.73
C SER A 143 12.85 11.18 -4.78
N ALA A 144 11.67 10.69 -4.42
CA ALA A 144 10.52 10.62 -5.32
C ALA A 144 10.14 11.99 -5.86
N VAL A 145 9.99 13.00 -5.01
CA VAL A 145 9.66 14.36 -5.44
C VAL A 145 10.77 14.93 -6.31
N THR A 146 12.04 14.76 -5.97
CA THR A 146 13.17 15.27 -6.75
C THR A 146 13.18 14.71 -8.17
N HIS A 147 12.97 13.41 -8.35
CA HIS A 147 13.08 12.76 -9.67
C HIS A 147 11.78 12.80 -10.49
N LEU A 148 10.61 12.88 -9.84
CA LEU A 148 9.31 12.85 -10.53
C LEU A 148 8.78 14.24 -10.88
N ARG A 149 9.27 15.31 -10.24
CA ARG A 149 8.69 16.67 -10.34
C ARG A 149 8.58 17.22 -11.76
N SER A 150 9.45 16.80 -12.68
CA SER A 150 9.43 17.28 -14.06
C SER A 150 8.23 16.79 -14.88
N PHE A 151 7.68 15.61 -14.58
CA PHE A 151 6.64 14.96 -15.40
C PHE A 151 5.42 14.46 -14.62
N VAL A 152 5.50 14.33 -13.29
CA VAL A 152 4.35 13.96 -12.43
C VAL A 152 3.69 15.23 -11.90
N PRO A 153 2.46 15.58 -12.33
CA PRO A 153 1.82 16.84 -11.94
C PRO A 153 1.29 16.87 -10.50
N ALA A 154 0.95 15.72 -9.91
CA ALA A 154 0.20 15.67 -8.66
C ALA A 154 0.78 14.72 -7.62
N ILE A 155 0.52 15.07 -6.35
CA ILE A 155 0.62 14.17 -5.21
C ILE A 155 -0.79 13.96 -4.67
N TYR A 156 -1.25 12.72 -4.62
CA TYR A 156 -2.47 12.36 -3.91
C TYR A 156 -2.11 11.94 -2.50
N ASP A 157 -2.54 12.73 -1.53
CA ASP A 157 -2.43 12.43 -0.12
C ASP A 157 -3.69 11.69 0.37
N ALA A 158 -3.58 10.38 0.55
CA ALA A 158 -4.70 9.51 0.91
C ALA A 158 -4.69 9.19 2.41
N THR A 159 -5.78 9.47 3.12
CA THR A 159 -5.96 9.09 4.53
C THR A 159 -6.98 7.97 4.61
N VAL A 160 -6.56 6.81 5.08
CA VAL A 160 -7.38 5.61 5.21
C VAL A 160 -7.73 5.37 6.66
N ALA A 161 -9.02 5.17 6.93
CA ALA A 161 -9.51 4.73 8.23
C ALA A 161 -10.54 3.62 8.10
N VAL A 162 -10.55 2.76 9.11
CA VAL A 162 -11.62 1.80 9.37
C VAL A 162 -12.27 2.22 10.67
N ALA A 163 -13.59 2.23 10.73
CA ALA A 163 -14.31 2.58 11.94
C ALA A 163 -13.91 1.64 13.09
N ASN A 164 -13.69 2.17 14.30
CA ASN A 164 -13.33 1.38 15.48
C ASN A 164 -14.40 0.34 15.84
N SER A 165 -15.66 0.59 15.46
CA SER A 165 -16.79 -0.33 15.63
C SER A 165 -16.73 -1.53 14.68
N GLN A 166 -15.87 -1.51 13.66
CA GLN A 166 -15.76 -2.57 12.67
C GLN A 166 -14.41 -3.27 12.71
N PRO A 167 -14.41 -4.60 12.50
CA PRO A 167 -13.17 -5.33 12.35
C PRO A 167 -12.35 -4.80 11.16
N ALA A 168 -11.06 -4.50 11.40
CA ALA A 168 -10.12 -4.23 10.32
C ALA A 168 -10.14 -5.36 9.28
N PRO A 169 -10.02 -5.03 7.98
CA PRO A 169 -10.10 -6.02 6.92
C PRO A 169 -8.85 -6.91 6.94
N THR A 170 -9.06 -8.22 6.92
CA THR A 170 -8.01 -9.23 6.74
C THR A 170 -8.44 -10.23 5.68
N PHE A 171 -7.48 -10.95 5.08
CA PHE A 171 -7.82 -11.97 4.08
C PHE A 171 -8.82 -13.00 4.62
N LEU A 172 -8.61 -13.50 5.84
CA LEU A 172 -9.51 -14.47 6.47
C LEU A 172 -10.93 -13.92 6.66
N ARG A 173 -11.08 -12.64 7.02
CA ARG A 173 -12.40 -12.01 7.18
C ARG A 173 -13.10 -11.85 5.84
N ILE A 174 -12.37 -11.46 4.80
CA ILE A 174 -12.90 -11.37 3.43
C ILE A 174 -13.37 -12.75 2.95
N PHE A 175 -12.57 -13.80 3.14
CA PHE A 175 -12.95 -15.18 2.76
C PHE A 175 -14.17 -15.70 3.54
N ARG A 176 -14.39 -15.21 4.76
CA ARG A 176 -15.59 -15.50 5.57
C ARG A 176 -16.80 -14.62 5.22
N GLY A 177 -16.70 -13.76 4.20
CA GLY A 177 -17.79 -12.86 3.80
C GLY A 177 -18.04 -11.70 4.78
N GLN A 178 -17.14 -11.44 5.71
CA GLN A 178 -17.26 -10.32 6.64
C GLN A 178 -16.88 -9.02 5.93
N SER A 179 -17.83 -8.10 5.81
CA SER A 179 -17.60 -6.80 5.18
C SER A 179 -17.10 -5.78 6.19
N SER A 180 -16.10 -5.00 5.78
CA SER A 180 -15.68 -3.77 6.46
C SER A 180 -15.93 -2.59 5.52
N VAL A 181 -16.34 -1.46 6.11
CA VAL A 181 -16.43 -0.15 5.46
C VAL A 181 -15.13 0.59 5.72
N ILE A 182 -14.53 1.06 4.63
CA ILE A 182 -13.25 1.75 4.64
C ILE A 182 -13.49 3.16 4.13
N LYS A 183 -13.09 4.14 4.93
CA LYS A 183 -13.18 5.55 4.56
C LYS A 183 -11.82 6.00 4.06
N VAL A 184 -11.82 6.65 2.90
CA VAL A 184 -10.61 7.14 2.25
C VAL A 184 -10.82 8.62 1.93
N LEU A 185 -10.07 9.50 2.57
CA LEU A 185 -9.98 10.89 2.16
C LEU A 185 -8.84 11.01 1.15
N VAL A 186 -9.07 11.66 0.02
CA VAL A 186 -8.02 11.95 -0.96
C VAL A 186 -7.90 13.45 -1.12
N GLU A 187 -6.69 13.96 -0.93
CA GLU A 187 -6.36 15.36 -1.13
C GLU A 187 -5.31 15.49 -2.22
N ARG A 188 -5.58 16.32 -3.23
CA ARG A 188 -4.66 16.57 -4.33
C ARG A 188 -3.77 17.76 -4.00
N HIS A 189 -2.46 17.58 -4.14
CA HIS A 189 -1.48 18.63 -4.08
C HIS A 189 -0.72 18.73 -5.40
N SER A 190 -0.48 19.95 -5.87
CA SER A 190 0.37 20.16 -7.05
C SER A 190 1.82 19.81 -6.72
N MET A 191 2.45 18.96 -7.53
CA MET A 191 3.85 18.59 -7.37
C MET A 191 4.79 19.82 -7.47
N ARG A 192 4.41 20.79 -8.32
CA ARG A 192 5.14 22.05 -8.48
C ARG A 192 4.98 23.00 -7.29
N GLY A 193 3.95 22.80 -6.46
CA GLY A 193 3.71 23.58 -5.25
C GLY A 193 4.56 23.17 -4.06
N LEU A 194 5.27 22.04 -4.13
CA LEU A 194 6.16 21.61 -3.05
C LEU A 194 7.46 22.43 -3.00
N PRO A 195 8.08 22.61 -1.83
CA PRO A 195 9.38 23.26 -1.71
C PRO A 195 10.45 22.63 -2.61
N GLU A 196 11.44 23.41 -3.05
CA GLU A 196 12.52 22.88 -3.92
C GLU A 196 13.67 22.23 -3.13
N THR A 197 13.87 22.63 -1.87
CA THR A 197 14.93 22.09 -1.03
C THR A 197 14.56 20.73 -0.45
N ALA A 198 15.55 19.85 -0.31
CA ALA A 198 15.34 18.52 0.30
C ALA A 198 14.72 18.60 1.70
N ASP A 199 15.19 19.55 2.52
CA ASP A 199 14.65 19.77 3.87
C ASP A 199 13.22 20.30 3.84
N GLY A 200 12.88 21.19 2.89
CA GLY A 200 11.53 21.68 2.71
C GLY A 200 10.55 20.59 2.28
N ILE A 201 10.96 19.71 1.36
CA ILE A 201 10.17 18.55 0.94
C ILE A 201 9.98 17.57 2.11
N ALA A 202 11.04 17.32 2.87
CA ALA A 202 10.96 16.48 4.07
C ALA A 202 10.02 17.08 5.12
N GLN A 203 10.05 18.41 5.32
CA GLN A 203 9.17 19.08 6.25
C GLN A 203 7.71 19.03 5.81
N TRP A 204 7.43 19.28 4.53
CA TRP A 204 6.08 19.14 3.95
C TRP A 204 5.50 17.74 4.20
N CYS A 205 6.32 16.70 4.02
CA CYS A 205 5.92 15.31 4.28
C CYS A 205 5.56 15.07 5.76
N LYS A 206 6.34 15.65 6.68
CA LYS A 206 6.05 15.56 8.12
C LYS A 206 4.76 16.31 8.47
N ASP A 207 4.58 17.51 7.94
CA ASP A 207 3.41 18.35 8.21
C ASP A 207 2.13 17.70 7.69
N ALA A 208 2.18 17.06 6.50
CA ALA A 208 1.08 16.27 5.98
C ALA A 208 0.68 15.15 6.96
N PHE A 209 1.65 14.43 7.54
CA PHE A 209 1.37 13.37 8.51
C PHE A 209 0.89 13.90 9.87
N VAL A 210 1.29 15.10 10.28
CA VAL A 210 0.72 15.78 11.46
C VAL A 210 -0.76 16.12 11.22
N THR A 211 -1.09 16.67 10.05
CA THR A 211 -2.48 16.96 9.65
C THR A 211 -3.32 15.68 9.61
N LYS A 212 -2.79 14.59 9.03
CA LYS A 212 -3.44 13.27 9.04
C LYS A 212 -3.72 12.77 10.44
N ASP A 213 -2.74 12.88 11.34
CA ASP A 213 -2.88 12.41 12.72
C ASP A 213 -4.03 13.12 13.44
N ALA A 214 -4.09 14.44 13.30
CA ALA A 214 -5.15 15.28 13.87
C ALA A 214 -6.53 14.99 13.24
N MET A 215 -6.58 14.75 11.93
CA MET A 215 -7.80 14.35 11.24
C MET A 215 -8.32 13.00 11.75
N LEU A 216 -7.43 12.01 11.87
CA LEU A 216 -7.78 10.69 12.39
C LEU A 216 -8.23 10.77 13.86
N GLU A 217 -7.60 11.62 14.67
CA GLU A 217 -8.04 11.89 16.04
C GLU A 217 -9.47 12.46 16.06
N LYS A 218 -9.75 13.50 15.27
CA LYS A 218 -11.11 14.06 15.12
C LYS A 218 -12.11 12.97 14.70
N TYR A 219 -11.73 12.09 13.79
CA TYR A 219 -12.59 11.00 13.35
C TYR A 219 -12.88 9.99 14.46
N PHE A 220 -11.86 9.52 15.18
CA PHE A 220 -12.07 8.53 16.23
C PHE A 220 -12.79 9.10 17.46
N ASP A 221 -12.69 10.40 17.71
CA ASP A 221 -13.37 11.06 18.83
C ASP A 221 -14.82 11.46 18.51
N LYS A 222 -15.09 11.93 17.28
CA LYS A 222 -16.38 12.54 16.90
C LYS A 222 -17.17 11.75 15.86
N ASP A 223 -16.61 10.67 15.31
CA ASP A 223 -17.13 9.88 14.17
C ASP A 223 -17.36 10.71 12.88
N ILE A 224 -16.79 11.91 12.81
CA ILE A 224 -16.81 12.79 11.63
C ILE A 224 -15.51 12.59 10.87
N PHE A 225 -15.56 11.86 9.75
CA PHE A 225 -14.36 11.49 9.00
C PHE A 225 -13.79 12.66 8.21
N SER A 226 -14.62 13.36 7.43
CA SER A 226 -14.20 14.50 6.64
C SER A 226 -15.38 15.43 6.39
N ASP A 227 -15.08 16.72 6.23
CA ASP A 227 -16.04 17.73 5.80
C ASP A 227 -16.15 17.76 4.24
N LYS A 228 -15.30 16.98 3.54
CA LYS A 228 -15.36 16.83 2.07
C LYS A 228 -16.57 16.00 1.64
N LYS A 229 -16.98 16.18 0.38
CA LYS A 229 -18.09 15.45 -0.24
C LYS A 229 -17.76 13.96 -0.38
N LEU A 230 -18.74 13.12 -0.06
CA LEU A 230 -18.69 11.69 -0.38
C LEU A 230 -18.91 11.51 -1.89
N GLN A 231 -17.92 10.94 -2.56
CA GLN A 231 -17.92 10.72 -4.00
C GLN A 231 -18.34 9.29 -4.34
N ASP A 232 -19.21 9.14 -5.34
CA ASP A 232 -19.58 7.83 -5.87
C ASP A 232 -18.55 7.37 -6.91
N ILE A 233 -17.58 6.58 -6.45
CA ILE A 233 -16.58 5.97 -7.32
C ILE A 233 -17.09 4.69 -8.02
N GLY A 234 -18.33 4.28 -7.76
CA GLY A 234 -18.99 3.17 -8.45
C GLY A 234 -18.30 1.80 -8.31
N ARG A 235 -18.76 0.84 -9.11
CA ARG A 235 -18.08 -0.45 -9.32
C ARG A 235 -18.00 -0.74 -10.83
N PRO A 236 -16.80 -0.95 -11.40
CA PRO A 236 -16.67 -1.20 -12.83
C PRO A 236 -17.31 -2.52 -13.23
N LYS A 237 -18.27 -2.48 -14.17
CA LYS A 237 -18.95 -3.67 -14.71
C LYS A 237 -18.01 -4.57 -15.51
N MET A 238 -16.97 -4.00 -16.13
CA MET A 238 -15.97 -4.76 -16.89
C MET A 238 -15.28 -5.81 -16.03
N SER A 239 -14.95 -5.49 -14.77
CA SER A 239 -14.35 -6.46 -13.86
C SER A 239 -15.26 -7.65 -13.59
N LEU A 240 -16.58 -7.43 -13.53
CA LEU A 240 -17.56 -8.50 -13.39
C LEU A 240 -17.61 -9.40 -14.63
N PHE A 241 -17.62 -8.81 -15.83
CA PHE A 241 -17.59 -9.59 -17.08
C PHE A 241 -16.31 -10.41 -17.22
N VAL A 242 -15.15 -9.82 -16.91
CA VAL A 242 -13.86 -10.50 -16.91
C VAL A 242 -13.88 -11.66 -15.91
N MET A 243 -14.40 -11.44 -14.70
CA MET A 243 -14.53 -12.49 -13.69
C MET A 243 -15.44 -13.62 -14.19
N ILE A 244 -16.63 -13.32 -14.70
CA ILE A 244 -17.57 -14.34 -15.22
C ILE A 244 -16.93 -15.14 -16.36
N PHE A 245 -16.25 -14.47 -17.29
CA PHE A 245 -15.57 -15.11 -18.42
C PHE A 245 -14.48 -16.07 -17.92
N TRP A 246 -13.56 -15.61 -17.06
CA TRP A 246 -12.48 -16.46 -16.55
C TRP A 246 -12.98 -17.57 -15.64
N SER A 247 -14.00 -17.34 -14.82
CA SER A 247 -14.64 -18.39 -14.02
C SER A 247 -15.29 -19.44 -14.91
N GLY A 248 -15.99 -19.04 -15.97
CA GLY A 248 -16.58 -19.97 -16.94
C GLY A 248 -15.52 -20.76 -17.71
N PHE A 249 -14.46 -20.08 -18.17
CA PHE A 249 -13.33 -20.72 -18.85
C PHE A 249 -12.61 -21.73 -17.94
N LEU A 250 -12.30 -21.34 -16.70
CA LEU A 250 -11.66 -22.22 -15.73
C LEU A 250 -12.57 -23.40 -15.34
N ALA A 251 -13.88 -23.19 -15.19
CA ALA A 251 -14.83 -24.25 -14.94
C ALA A 251 -14.88 -25.24 -16.11
N TYR A 252 -14.96 -24.74 -17.35
CA TYR A 252 -14.90 -25.57 -18.55
C TYR A 252 -13.59 -26.36 -18.65
N ALA A 253 -12.45 -25.69 -18.48
CA ALA A 253 -11.14 -26.33 -18.49
C ALA A 253 -11.02 -27.41 -17.40
N THR A 254 -11.56 -27.13 -16.21
CA THR A 254 -11.60 -28.08 -15.09
C THR A 254 -12.45 -29.30 -15.44
N VAL A 255 -13.65 -29.12 -16.00
CA VAL A 255 -14.51 -30.23 -16.45
C VAL A 255 -13.83 -31.04 -17.54
N ARG A 256 -13.20 -30.40 -18.53
CA ARG A 256 -12.45 -31.09 -19.59
C ARG A 256 -11.26 -31.86 -19.05
N LEU A 257 -10.53 -31.27 -18.10
CA LEU A 257 -9.42 -31.93 -17.41
C LEU A 257 -9.93 -33.14 -16.63
N PHE A 258 -11.03 -33.04 -15.89
CA PHE A 258 -11.63 -34.16 -15.18
C PHE A 258 -12.14 -35.26 -16.14
N GLN A 259 -12.73 -34.91 -17.29
CA GLN A 259 -13.11 -35.88 -18.32
C GLN A 259 -11.89 -36.60 -18.90
N TRP A 260 -10.82 -35.88 -19.21
CA TRP A 260 -9.57 -36.48 -19.69
C TRP A 260 -8.94 -37.38 -18.62
N LEU A 261 -8.87 -36.91 -17.37
CA LEU A 261 -8.42 -37.69 -16.22
C LEU A 261 -9.34 -38.87 -15.91
N SER A 262 -10.63 -38.82 -16.30
CA SER A 262 -11.58 -39.92 -16.12
C SER A 262 -11.27 -41.17 -16.91
N LEU A 263 -10.54 -41.01 -18.01
CA LEU A 263 -9.95 -42.12 -18.75
C LEU A 263 -8.82 -42.80 -17.94
N PHE A 264 -8.29 -42.12 -16.92
CA PHE A 264 -7.22 -42.58 -16.03
C PHE A 264 -7.69 -42.72 -14.55
N LEU A 265 -8.97 -42.50 -14.23
CA LEU A 265 -9.50 -42.25 -12.86
C LEU A 265 -9.37 -43.42 -11.88
N ALA A 266 -8.94 -44.61 -12.33
CA ALA A 266 -8.61 -45.71 -11.43
C ALA A 266 -7.16 -45.67 -10.92
N SER A 267 -6.33 -44.71 -11.36
CA SER A 267 -4.94 -44.62 -10.92
C SER A 267 -4.81 -43.74 -9.68
N TRP A 268 -4.18 -44.27 -8.64
CA TRP A 268 -3.82 -43.57 -7.40
C TRP A 268 -3.06 -42.25 -7.66
N GLN A 269 -2.42 -42.12 -8.84
CA GLN A 269 -1.66 -40.96 -9.28
C GLN A 269 -2.52 -39.70 -9.40
N VAL A 270 -3.77 -39.82 -9.88
CA VAL A 270 -4.68 -38.67 -10.03
C VAL A 270 -5.13 -38.14 -8.67
N ILE A 271 -5.44 -39.06 -7.74
CA ILE A 271 -5.79 -38.70 -6.36
C ILE A 271 -4.58 -38.04 -5.68
N ALA A 272 -3.39 -38.63 -5.80
CA ALA A 272 -2.16 -38.08 -5.24
C ALA A 272 -1.85 -36.68 -5.79
N PHE A 273 -1.99 -36.46 -7.09
CA PHE A 273 -1.80 -35.16 -7.72
C PHE A 273 -2.80 -34.12 -7.21
N SER A 274 -4.08 -34.48 -7.12
CA SER A 274 -5.13 -33.57 -6.65
C SER A 274 -4.93 -33.16 -5.20
N VAL A 275 -4.56 -34.12 -4.33
CA VAL A 275 -4.22 -33.88 -2.93
C VAL A 275 -2.99 -32.98 -2.84
N ALA A 276 -1.92 -33.29 -3.57
CA ALA A 276 -0.70 -32.47 -3.60
C ALA A 276 -0.96 -31.03 -4.08
N PHE A 277 -1.82 -30.86 -5.10
CA PHE A 277 -2.22 -29.55 -5.59
C PHE A 277 -3.00 -28.75 -4.54
N LEU A 278 -3.96 -29.35 -3.84
CA LEU A 278 -4.69 -28.70 -2.76
C LEU A 278 -3.76 -28.30 -1.59
N PHE A 279 -2.81 -29.16 -1.23
CA PHE A 279 -1.78 -28.82 -0.24
C PHE A 279 -0.92 -27.65 -0.70
N LEU A 280 -0.49 -27.64 -1.96
CA LEU A 280 0.29 -26.54 -2.53
C LEU A 280 -0.49 -25.21 -2.50
N VAL A 281 -1.74 -25.21 -2.94
CA VAL A 281 -2.61 -24.01 -2.91
C VAL A 281 -2.78 -23.52 -1.48
N THR A 282 -3.05 -24.42 -0.54
CA THR A 282 -3.21 -24.07 0.89
C THR A 282 -1.93 -23.48 1.47
N PHE A 283 -0.78 -24.08 1.14
CA PHE A 283 0.53 -23.60 1.58
C PHE A 283 0.85 -22.21 1.04
N ILE A 284 0.62 -21.97 -0.26
CA ILE A 284 0.79 -20.64 -0.87
C ILE A 284 -0.14 -19.61 -0.21
N MET A 285 -1.41 -19.97 0.03
CA MET A 285 -2.35 -19.09 0.70
C MET A 285 -1.92 -18.75 2.13
N GLN A 286 -1.37 -19.71 2.88
CA GLN A 286 -0.81 -19.43 4.20
C GLN A 286 0.37 -18.46 4.14
N ILE A 287 1.28 -18.61 3.17
CA ILE A 287 2.38 -17.66 2.96
C ILE A 287 1.83 -16.26 2.70
N LEU A 288 0.84 -16.13 1.81
CA LEU A 288 0.23 -14.84 1.49
C LEU A 288 -0.42 -14.19 2.71
N ILE A 289 -1.22 -14.94 3.47
CA ILE A 289 -1.87 -14.45 4.70
C ILE A 289 -0.80 -13.95 5.68
N GLN A 290 0.20 -14.77 5.99
CA GLN A 290 1.25 -14.40 6.95
C GLN A 290 2.07 -13.19 6.49
N SER A 291 2.30 -13.04 5.19
CA SER A 291 3.04 -11.89 4.63
C SER A 291 2.25 -10.57 4.72
N SER A 292 0.92 -10.66 4.77
CA SER A 292 0.02 -9.50 4.85
C SER A 292 -0.15 -8.97 6.28
N GLU A 293 0.06 -9.80 7.30
CA GLU A 293 -0.09 -9.42 8.70
C GLU A 293 0.86 -8.27 9.09
N SER A 294 0.32 -7.25 9.73
CA SER A 294 1.05 -6.09 10.25
C SER A 294 2.00 -6.45 11.40
N GLU A 295 1.60 -7.35 12.29
CA GLU A 295 2.41 -7.81 13.42
C GLU A 295 3.71 -8.51 13.00
N ARG A 296 3.71 -9.17 11.83
CA ARG A 296 4.91 -9.83 11.28
C ARG A 296 5.77 -8.91 10.43
N SER A 297 5.38 -7.64 10.27
CA SER A 297 6.13 -6.70 9.45
C SER A 297 7.39 -6.23 10.19
N THR A 298 8.55 -6.66 9.68
CA THR A 298 9.85 -6.20 10.18
C THR A 298 9.98 -4.69 10.01
N PRO A 299 10.37 -3.94 11.05
CA PRO A 299 10.77 -2.55 10.90
C PRO A 299 11.99 -2.45 9.99
N ALA A 300 12.12 -1.35 9.23
CA ALA A 300 13.40 -1.07 8.60
C ALA A 300 14.44 -0.74 9.68
N THR A 301 15.55 -1.48 9.66
CA THR A 301 16.66 -1.52 10.63
C THR A 301 17.31 -0.14 10.77
N ASN A 302 16.71 0.74 11.57
CA ASN A 302 17.29 2.05 11.96
C ASN A 302 16.70 2.60 13.28
N PHE A 303 15.95 1.79 14.03
CA PHE A 303 15.49 2.15 15.39
C PHE A 303 16.29 1.45 16.49
N THR A 304 17.40 0.79 16.15
CA THR A 304 18.41 0.48 17.15
C THR A 304 19.09 1.78 17.54
N LEU A 305 18.66 2.34 18.67
CA LEU A 305 19.56 3.08 19.56
C LEU A 305 20.83 2.23 19.69
N SER A 306 21.88 2.58 18.96
CA SER A 306 23.18 2.04 19.30
C SER A 306 23.52 2.64 20.66
N GLU A 307 23.58 1.78 21.68
CA GLU A 307 24.11 2.13 23.00
C GLU A 307 25.56 2.66 22.93
N GLY A 308 26.21 2.58 21.76
CA GLY A 308 27.56 3.07 21.51
C GLY A 308 27.74 4.58 21.37
N THR A 309 26.68 5.41 21.28
CA THR A 309 26.85 6.89 21.17
C THR A 309 26.71 7.62 22.51
N ARG A 310 26.49 6.92 23.62
CA ARG A 310 26.48 7.53 24.97
C ARG A 310 27.87 7.80 25.57
N GLN A 311 28.95 7.32 24.95
CA GLN A 311 30.31 7.45 25.51
C GLN A 311 31.24 8.45 24.81
N SER A 312 30.81 9.17 23.77
CA SER A 312 31.66 10.17 23.08
C SER A 312 31.24 11.63 23.26
N LEU A 313 30.37 11.93 24.24
CA LEU A 313 29.95 13.30 24.57
C LEU A 313 29.99 13.58 26.07
N LEU A 314 31.04 13.09 26.74
CA LEU A 314 31.47 13.68 28.01
C LEU A 314 32.61 14.67 27.71
N PRO A 315 32.53 15.92 28.18
CA PRO A 315 33.62 16.88 28.03
C PRO A 315 34.85 16.41 28.82
N LYS A 316 36.04 16.70 28.28
CA LYS A 316 37.27 16.73 29.09
C LYS A 316 37.17 17.81 30.16
#